data_AF-A0A813KEP5-F1
#
_entry.id   AF-A0A813KEP5-F1
#
_cell.length_a   1.000
_cell.length_b   1.000
_cell.length_c   1.000
_cell.angle_alpha   90.00
_cell.angle_beta   90.00
_cell.angle_gamma   90.00
#
_symmetry.space_group_name_H-M   'P 1'
#
loop_
_entity.id
_entity.type
_entity.pdbx_description
1 polymer ?
#
loop_
_entity_poly.entity_id
_entity_poly.type
_entity_poly.pdbx_seq_one_letter_code
_entity_poly.pdbx_strand_id
1 'polypeptide(L)'
;MAAVIGAADCADVDERRPPPAPRRRLEVEIDFGEASQSVCVPGVIGGACFFAGVFGALGAALQGQGGLSQLAAQAFGGALGAYACANMHKGSEVPLSVRRVGLIFLSSSGGTAASMFALPAEMDLWGLSVLFTALGGSAMALATDPDLTPFDIYESMWPPTDSEQLEIGMVPAHG
;
A
#
# COMPACT_ATOMS: atom_id res chain seq x y z
N MET A 1 16.85 -17.82 -10.15
CA MET A 1 15.78 -18.06 -9.16
C MET A 1 14.82 -16.89 -9.25
N ALA A 2 13.71 -17.07 -9.95
CA ALA A 2 12.68 -16.05 -10.15
C ALA A 2 11.52 -16.36 -9.20
N ALA A 3 11.28 -15.48 -8.23
CA ALA A 3 10.07 -15.54 -7.40
C ALA A 3 8.92 -14.99 -8.25
N VAL A 4 8.15 -15.90 -8.83
CA VAL A 4 6.85 -15.60 -9.45
C VAL A 4 5.89 -15.30 -8.30
N ILE A 5 5.62 -14.02 -8.06
CA ILE A 5 4.52 -13.60 -7.21
C ILE A 5 3.26 -13.86 -8.03
N GLY A 6 2.53 -14.90 -7.64
CA GLY A 6 1.26 -15.28 -8.25
C GLY A 6 0.27 -14.13 -8.13
N ALA A 7 -0.10 -13.56 -9.27
CA ALA A 7 -1.37 -12.86 -9.39
C ALA A 7 -2.46 -13.87 -9.01
N ALA A 8 -3.25 -13.54 -7.99
CA ALA A 8 -4.47 -14.29 -7.71
C ALA A 8 -5.37 -14.14 -8.93
N ASP A 9 -5.54 -15.24 -9.67
CA ASP A 9 -6.54 -15.38 -10.72
C ASP A 9 -7.91 -15.02 -10.12
N CYS A 10 -8.45 -13.87 -10.52
CA CYS A 10 -9.89 -13.63 -10.46
C CYS A 10 -10.52 -14.58 -11.47
N ALA A 11 -10.80 -15.79 -10.99
CA ALA A 11 -11.42 -16.86 -11.75
C ALA A 11 -12.69 -16.35 -12.44
N ASP A 12 -12.70 -16.57 -13.75
CA ASP A 12 -13.83 -16.53 -14.65
C ASP A 12 -14.96 -17.42 -14.06
N VAL A 13 -15.98 -16.78 -13.47
CA VAL A 13 -17.16 -17.47 -12.93
C VAL A 13 -18.12 -17.71 -14.08
N ASP A 14 -18.04 -18.92 -14.60
CA ASP A 14 -18.89 -19.56 -15.60
C ASP A 14 -20.39 -19.33 -15.36
N GLU A 15 -20.98 -18.42 -16.15
CA GLU A 15 -22.35 -17.92 -16.11
C GLU A 15 -23.36 -18.91 -16.74
N ARG A 16 -23.35 -20.19 -16.34
CA ARG A 16 -24.34 -21.19 -16.81
C ARG A 16 -24.76 -22.20 -15.73
N ARG A 17 -25.21 -21.74 -14.56
CA ARG A 17 -26.00 -22.58 -13.64
C ARG A 17 -27.48 -22.14 -13.59
N PRO A 18 -28.44 -23.09 -13.77
CA PRO A 18 -29.85 -22.78 -13.62
C PRO A 18 -30.18 -22.39 -12.17
N PRO A 19 -31.20 -21.54 -11.96
CA PRO A 19 -31.45 -20.91 -10.66
C PRO A 19 -31.87 -21.95 -9.60
N PRO A 20 -31.21 -22.00 -8.43
CA PRO A 20 -31.72 -22.74 -7.30
C PRO A 20 -32.94 -22.03 -6.68
N ALA A 21 -33.89 -22.83 -6.22
CA ALA A 21 -35.16 -22.43 -5.59
C ALA A 21 -35.00 -21.35 -4.50
N PRO A 22 -36.05 -20.52 -4.25
CA PRO A 22 -35.98 -19.37 -3.37
C PRO A 22 -35.79 -19.81 -1.91
N ARG A 23 -34.53 -19.90 -1.48
CA ARG A 23 -34.20 -19.87 -0.06
C ARG A 23 -34.27 -18.40 0.35
N ARG A 24 -35.12 -18.08 1.34
CA ARG A 24 -35.03 -16.82 2.08
C ARG A 24 -33.67 -16.78 2.77
N ARG A 25 -32.62 -16.40 2.04
CA ARG A 25 -31.40 -15.85 2.62
C ARG A 25 -31.84 -14.50 3.20
N LEU A 26 -31.63 -14.30 4.50
CA LEU A 26 -31.29 -12.97 4.94
C LEU A 26 -29.99 -12.63 4.22
N GLU A 27 -30.13 -11.99 3.06
CA GLU A 27 -29.07 -11.18 2.51
C GLU A 27 -28.97 -10.02 3.50
N VAL A 28 -28.11 -10.21 4.50
CA VAL A 28 -27.50 -9.07 5.17
C VAL A 28 -26.66 -8.44 4.08
N GLU A 29 -27.30 -7.59 3.29
CA GLU A 29 -26.66 -6.58 2.48
C GLU A 29 -25.94 -5.72 3.50
N ILE A 30 -24.70 -6.14 3.83
CA ILE A 30 -23.72 -5.25 4.41
C ILE A 30 -23.46 -4.29 3.26
N ASP A 31 -24.32 -3.28 3.19
CA ASP A 31 -24.09 -2.05 2.48
C ASP A 31 -22.82 -1.50 3.12
N PHE A 32 -21.67 -1.95 2.62
CA PHE A 32 -20.37 -1.33 2.88
C PHE A 32 -20.47 0.02 2.20
N GLY A 33 -21.24 0.92 2.82
CA GLY A 33 -21.69 2.18 2.26
C GLY A 33 -20.47 2.83 1.66
N GLU A 34 -20.44 2.86 0.32
CA GLU A 34 -19.39 3.42 -0.52
C GLU A 34 -18.05 3.45 0.22
N ALA A 35 -17.54 2.27 0.64
CA ALA A 35 -16.33 2.20 1.44
C ALA A 35 -15.24 2.82 0.58
N SER A 36 -14.94 4.10 0.86
CA SER A 36 -14.02 4.92 0.12
C SER A 36 -12.81 4.05 -0.15
N GLN A 37 -12.48 3.83 -1.43
CA GLN A 37 -11.37 2.98 -1.89
C GLN A 37 -10.06 3.62 -1.42
N SER A 38 -9.88 3.59 -0.10
CA SER A 38 -8.84 4.24 0.63
C SER A 38 -7.60 3.41 0.40
N VAL A 39 -6.54 4.11 0.00
CA VAL A 39 -5.27 3.47 -0.26
C VAL A 39 -4.82 2.78 1.03
N CYS A 40 -4.57 1.48 0.97
CA CYS A 40 -4.05 0.73 2.10
C CYS A 40 -2.62 1.21 2.43
N VAL A 41 -2.51 2.18 3.36
CA VAL A 41 -1.24 2.79 3.78
C VAL A 41 -0.21 1.73 4.21
N PRO A 42 -0.56 0.73 5.04
CA PRO A 42 0.38 -0.35 5.37
C PRO A 42 0.83 -1.16 4.15
N GLY A 43 -0.06 -1.34 3.17
CA GLY A 43 0.25 -2.01 1.90
C GLY A 43 1.25 -1.22 1.06
N VAL A 44 1.07 0.10 0.94
CA VAL A 44 2.00 0.98 0.22
C VAL A 44 3.38 0.97 0.86
N ILE A 45 3.45 1.13 2.19
CA ILE A 45 4.70 1.12 2.93
C ILE A 45 5.37 -0.26 2.82
N GLY A 46 4.61 -1.34 3.01
CA GLY A 46 5.11 -2.71 2.92
C GLY A 46 5.65 -3.05 1.54
N GLY A 47 4.91 -2.70 0.48
CA GLY A 47 5.34 -2.89 -0.91
C GLY A 47 6.58 -2.07 -1.25
N ALA A 48 6.62 -0.80 -0.85
CA ALA A 48 7.78 0.06 -1.05
C ALA A 48 9.03 -0.49 -0.35
N CYS A 49 8.92 -0.92 0.91
CA CYS A 49 10.01 -1.55 1.66
C CYS A 49 10.51 -2.83 0.98
N PHE A 50 9.59 -3.70 0.56
CA PHE A 50 9.93 -4.97 -0.08
C PHE A 50 10.73 -4.75 -1.37
N PHE A 51 10.21 -3.91 -2.28
CA PHE A 51 10.89 -3.67 -3.55
C PHE A 51 12.18 -2.85 -3.39
N ALA A 52 12.22 -1.87 -2.49
CA ALA A 52 13.45 -1.16 -2.16
C ALA A 52 14.53 -2.12 -1.64
N GLY A 53 14.17 -3.07 -0.77
CA GLY A 53 15.08 -4.09 -0.26
C GLY A 53 15.60 -5.04 -1.36
N VAL A 54 14.70 -5.57 -2.20
CA VAL A 54 15.07 -6.50 -3.29
C VAL A 54 15.99 -5.82 -4.31
N PHE A 55 15.61 -4.63 -4.79
CA PHE A 55 16.41 -3.93 -5.78
C PHE A 55 17.70 -3.36 -5.17
N GLY A 56 17.66 -2.88 -3.93
CA GLY A 56 18.86 -2.50 -3.20
C GLY A 56 19.84 -3.67 -3.15
N ALA A 57 19.39 -4.84 -2.67
CA ALA A 57 20.21 -6.06 -2.58
C ALA A 57 20.81 -6.46 -3.93
N LEU A 58 20.01 -6.37 -5.00
CA LEU A 58 20.49 -6.60 -6.36
C LEU A 58 21.58 -5.61 -6.78
N GLY A 59 21.40 -4.31 -6.53
CA GLY A 59 22.40 -3.30 -6.87
C GLY A 59 23.71 -3.50 -6.11
N ALA A 60 23.62 -3.90 -4.84
CA ALA A 60 24.81 -4.21 -4.05
C ALA A 60 25.53 -5.50 -4.49
N ALA A 61 24.80 -6.48 -5.01
CA ALA A 61 25.41 -7.66 -5.61
C ALA A 61 26.22 -7.31 -6.88
N LEU A 62 25.90 -6.21 -7.57
CA LEU A 62 26.56 -5.80 -8.82
C LEU A 62 27.82 -4.94 -8.61
N GLN A 63 27.84 -4.00 -7.66
CA GLN A 63 29.00 -3.13 -7.43
C GLN A 63 29.55 -3.13 -5.99
N GLY A 64 29.00 -3.95 -5.10
CA GLY A 64 29.33 -3.95 -3.68
C GLY A 64 28.41 -3.05 -2.84
N GLN A 65 28.47 -3.25 -1.52
CA GLN A 65 27.69 -2.47 -0.56
C GLN A 65 28.13 -1.00 -0.56
N GLY A 66 27.15 -0.09 -0.53
CA GLY A 66 27.37 1.36 -0.57
C GLY A 66 27.61 1.94 -1.96
N GLY A 67 27.54 1.13 -3.02
CA GLY A 67 27.69 1.60 -4.40
C GLY A 67 26.52 2.46 -4.88
N LEU A 68 26.78 3.37 -5.83
CA LEU A 68 25.74 4.18 -6.46
C LEU A 68 24.64 3.32 -7.12
N SER A 69 24.99 2.15 -7.66
CA SER A 69 24.01 1.21 -8.22
C SER A 69 23.07 0.63 -7.18
N GLN A 70 23.52 0.38 -5.95
CA GLN A 70 22.65 -0.01 -4.85
C GLN A 70 21.62 1.08 -4.56
N LEU A 71 22.07 2.32 -4.42
CA LEU A 71 21.18 3.45 -4.10
C LEU A 71 20.18 3.71 -5.21
N ALA A 72 20.63 3.67 -6.47
CA ALA A 72 19.77 3.85 -7.63
C ALA A 72 18.74 2.72 -7.74
N ALA A 73 19.16 1.47 -7.57
CA ALA A 73 18.27 0.33 -7.60
C ALA A 73 17.26 0.38 -6.43
N GLN A 74 17.71 0.71 -5.22
CA GLN A 74 16.85 0.87 -4.06
C GLN A 74 15.79 1.96 -4.26
N ALA A 75 16.19 3.15 -4.72
CA ALA A 75 15.28 4.24 -5.01
C ALA A 75 14.23 3.85 -6.07
N PHE A 76 14.67 3.13 -7.10
CA PHE A 76 13.81 2.60 -8.16
C PHE A 76 12.83 1.55 -7.65
N GLY A 77 13.31 0.58 -6.87
CA GLY A 77 12.47 -0.44 -6.24
C GLY A 77 11.44 0.17 -5.30
N GLY A 78 11.85 1.10 -4.42
CA GLY A 78 10.95 1.78 -3.50
C GLY A 78 9.85 2.56 -4.22
N ALA A 79 10.20 3.27 -5.30
CA ALA A 79 9.24 4.00 -6.10
C ALA A 79 8.25 3.07 -6.83
N LEU A 80 8.73 1.95 -7.38
CA LEU A 80 7.87 0.94 -8.02
C LEU A 80 6.93 0.29 -7.01
N GLY A 81 7.41 -0.08 -5.83
CA GLY A 81 6.59 -0.70 -4.78
C GLY A 81 5.50 0.24 -4.28
N ALA A 82 5.86 1.49 -3.99
CA ALA A 82 4.89 2.52 -3.60
C ALA A 82 3.85 2.76 -4.70
N TYR A 83 4.30 2.86 -5.96
CA TYR A 83 3.42 3.08 -7.10
C TYR A 83 2.47 1.90 -7.34
N ALA A 84 2.98 0.66 -7.32
CA ALA A 84 2.17 -0.53 -7.56
C ALA A 84 1.05 -0.67 -6.51
N CYS A 85 1.40 -0.54 -5.22
CA CYS A 85 0.43 -0.64 -4.14
C CYS A 85 -0.59 0.51 -4.13
N ALA A 86 -0.17 1.72 -4.51
CA ALA A 86 -1.07 2.88 -4.59
C ALA A 86 -2.10 2.79 -5.72
N ASN A 87 -1.84 2.00 -6.77
CA ASN A 87 -2.76 1.84 -7.90
C ASN A 87 -3.51 0.50 -7.90
N MET A 88 -3.15 -0.46 -7.05
CA MET A 88 -3.80 -1.78 -7.01
C MET A 88 -5.30 -1.73 -6.65
N HIS A 89 -5.74 -0.65 -5.99
CA HIS A 89 -7.14 -0.48 -5.55
C HIS A 89 -7.93 0.46 -6.46
N LYS A 90 -7.26 1.21 -7.34
CA LYS A 90 -7.92 2.10 -8.29
C LYS A 90 -8.19 1.30 -9.54
N GLY A 91 -9.47 1.18 -9.90
CA GLY A 91 -9.87 0.49 -11.14
C GLY A 91 -9.11 1.01 -12.36
N SER A 92 -9.14 0.24 -13.44
CA SER A 92 -8.39 0.42 -14.70
C SER A 92 -8.50 1.79 -15.39
N GLU A 93 -9.30 2.71 -14.84
CA GLU A 93 -9.70 3.97 -15.46
C GLU A 93 -8.83 5.17 -15.05
N VAL A 94 -8.00 5.06 -14.01
CA VAL A 94 -7.14 6.19 -13.62
C VAL A 94 -5.91 6.24 -14.55
N PRO A 95 -5.78 7.27 -15.41
CA PRO A 95 -4.66 7.34 -16.33
C PRO A 95 -3.35 7.47 -15.55
N LEU A 96 -2.35 6.69 -15.99
CA LEU A 96 -0.96 6.77 -15.53
C LEU A 96 -0.44 8.21 -15.67
N SER A 97 -0.53 8.98 -14.58
CA SER A 97 0.02 10.34 -14.54
C SER A 97 1.53 10.25 -14.37
N VAL A 98 2.27 10.51 -15.45
CA VAL A 98 3.75 10.59 -15.44
C VAL A 98 4.24 11.55 -14.35
N ARG A 99 3.47 12.62 -14.07
CA ARG A 99 3.75 13.56 -12.99
C ARG A 99 3.69 12.88 -11.62
N ARG A 100 2.70 12.03 -11.37
CA ARG A 100 2.57 11.27 -10.10
C ARG A 100 3.76 10.31 -9.92
N VAL A 101 4.08 9.55 -10.96
CA VAL A 101 5.22 8.63 -10.97
C VAL A 101 6.52 9.39 -10.70
N GLY A 102 6.74 10.52 -11.38
CA GLY A 102 7.92 11.35 -11.20
C GLY A 102 8.08 11.91 -9.79
N LEU A 103 6.98 12.36 -9.17
CA LEU A 103 7.00 12.84 -7.78
C LEU A 103 7.32 11.72 -6.79
N ILE A 104 6.73 10.53 -6.95
CA ILE A 104 7.03 9.36 -6.11
C ILE A 104 8.51 8.99 -6.25
N PHE A 105 9.05 8.97 -7.46
CA PHE A 105 10.48 8.73 -7.70
C PHE A 105 11.39 9.76 -7.04
N LEU A 106 11.04 11.04 -7.15
CA LEU A 106 11.81 12.14 -6.56
C LEU A 106 11.83 12.03 -5.03
N SER A 107 10.68 11.71 -4.43
CA SER A 107 10.56 11.53 -2.98
C SER A 107 11.28 10.29 -2.45
N SER A 108 11.22 9.17 -3.18
CA SER A 108 11.95 7.93 -2.88
C SER A 108 13.47 8.15 -2.95
N SER A 109 13.93 8.87 -3.98
CA SER A 109 15.33 9.30 -4.11
C SER A 109 15.73 10.24 -2.97
N GLY A 110 14.86 11.19 -2.60
CA GLY A 110 15.06 12.10 -1.48
C GLY A 110 15.17 11.38 -0.14
N GLY A 111 14.33 10.37 0.12
CA GLY A 111 14.44 9.51 1.29
C GLY A 111 15.77 8.75 1.32
N THR A 112 16.18 8.21 0.17
CA THR A 112 17.47 7.53 0.02
C THR A 112 18.64 8.48 0.33
N ALA A 113 18.65 9.68 -0.26
CA ALA A 113 19.67 10.69 -0.01
C ALA A 113 19.67 11.15 1.46
N ALA A 114 18.49 11.38 2.04
CA ALA A 114 18.36 11.74 3.45
C ALA A 114 18.96 10.68 4.37
N SER A 115 18.81 9.39 4.04
CA SER A 115 19.44 8.32 4.82
C SER A 115 20.97 8.41 4.83
N MET A 116 21.59 8.92 3.75
CA MET A 116 23.05 9.11 3.69
C MET A 116 23.54 10.25 4.57
N PHE A 117 22.70 11.25 4.82
CA PHE A 117 23.03 12.38 5.71
C PHE A 117 22.67 12.10 7.17
N ALA A 118 21.60 11.32 7.40
CA ALA A 118 21.09 11.05 8.73
C ALA A 118 21.82 9.89 9.43
N LEU A 119 22.40 8.95 8.68
CA LEU A 119 23.03 7.75 9.23
C LEU A 119 24.56 7.87 9.21
N PRO A 120 25.26 7.54 10.32
CA PRO A 120 26.71 7.47 10.33
C PRO A 120 27.22 6.41 9.34
N ALA A 121 28.23 6.74 8.54
CA ALA A 121 28.80 5.83 7.53
C ALA A 121 29.37 4.52 8.11
N GLU A 122 29.70 4.51 9.41
CA GLU A 122 30.21 3.35 10.15
C GLU A 122 29.11 2.35 10.53
N MET A 123 27.83 2.76 10.47
CA MET A 123 26.72 1.88 10.83
C MET A 123 26.15 1.24 9.57
N ASP A 124 26.34 -0.08 9.42
CA ASP A 124 25.74 -0.88 8.36
C ASP A 124 24.23 -1.03 8.59
N LEU A 125 23.49 0.04 8.32
CA LEU A 125 22.05 0.18 8.56
C LEU A 125 21.27 0.11 7.26
N TRP A 126 21.59 -0.87 6.43
CA TRP A 126 20.87 -1.19 5.19
C TRP A 126 19.35 -1.19 5.35
N GLY A 127 18.85 -1.73 6.48
CA GLY A 127 17.42 -1.73 6.77
C GLY A 127 16.85 -0.32 6.95
N LEU A 128 17.60 0.62 7.53
CA LEU A 128 17.13 1.99 7.71
C LEU A 128 17.12 2.76 6.40
N SER A 129 18.12 2.60 5.53
CA SER A 129 18.08 3.29 4.22
C SER A 129 16.85 2.86 3.43
N VAL A 130 16.52 1.55 3.43
CA VAL A 130 15.32 1.00 2.80
C VAL A 130 14.05 1.61 3.39
N LEU A 131 13.99 1.76 4.72
CA LEU A 131 12.87 2.41 5.39
C LEU A 131 12.73 3.88 4.99
N PHE A 132 13.82 4.65 4.94
CA PHE A 132 13.78 6.04 4.50
C PHE A 132 13.34 6.19 3.04
N THR A 133 13.83 5.32 2.15
CA THR A 133 13.39 5.26 0.75
C THR A 133 11.89 4.98 0.66
N ALA A 134 11.43 3.95 1.37
CA ALA A 134 10.03 3.54 1.38
C ALA A 134 9.12 4.63 1.97
N LEU A 135 9.56 5.29 3.05
CA LEU A 135 8.83 6.38 3.68
C LEU A 135 8.70 7.59 2.76
N GLY A 136 9.77 7.95 2.05
CA GLY A 136 9.75 9.01 1.04
C GLY A 136 8.75 8.71 -0.08
N GLY A 137 8.89 7.53 -0.71
CA GLY A 137 8.00 7.08 -1.79
C GLY A 137 6.53 6.99 -1.37
N SER A 138 6.27 6.43 -0.18
CA SER A 138 4.91 6.26 0.35
C SER A 138 4.28 7.59 0.72
N ALA A 139 5.02 8.51 1.35
CA ALA A 139 4.52 9.84 1.70
C ALA A 139 4.04 10.60 0.47
N MET A 140 4.81 10.56 -0.63
CA MET A 140 4.41 11.21 -1.87
C MET A 140 3.31 10.44 -2.61
N ALA A 141 3.29 9.11 -2.55
CA ALA A 141 2.22 8.32 -3.14
C ALA A 141 0.86 8.66 -2.53
N LEU A 142 0.83 8.88 -1.21
CA LEU A 142 -0.34 9.33 -0.46
C LEU A 142 -0.66 10.82 -0.71
N ALA A 143 0.35 11.70 -0.69
CA ALA A 143 0.14 13.14 -0.92
C ALA A 143 -0.30 13.48 -2.34
N THR A 144 -0.01 12.62 -3.31
CA THR A 144 -0.46 12.76 -4.71
C THR A 144 -1.74 11.97 -5.00
N ASP A 145 -2.31 11.34 -3.99
CA ASP A 145 -3.57 10.66 -4.14
C ASP A 145 -4.73 11.67 -4.13
N PRO A 146 -5.54 11.74 -5.20
CA PRO A 146 -6.65 12.68 -5.28
C PRO A 146 -7.77 12.40 -4.27
N ASP A 147 -7.86 11.17 -3.75
CA ASP A 147 -8.98 10.70 -2.93
C ASP A 147 -8.65 10.75 -1.42
N LEU A 148 -7.38 10.95 -1.05
CA LEU A 148 -6.97 11.12 0.33
C LEU A 148 -7.12 12.58 0.75
N THR A 149 -8.16 12.87 1.51
CA THR A 149 -8.19 14.13 2.27
C THR A 149 -7.31 14.00 3.53
N PRO A 150 -6.73 15.10 4.04
CA PRO A 150 -5.96 15.05 5.28
C PRO A 150 -6.73 14.51 6.50
N PHE A 151 -8.07 14.48 6.41
CA PHE A 151 -8.96 14.05 7.50
C PHE A 151 -9.01 12.52 7.64
N ASP A 152 -8.98 11.77 6.53
CA ASP A 152 -9.09 10.30 6.53
C ASP A 152 -7.90 9.58 7.21
N ILE A 153 -6.73 10.24 7.24
CA ILE A 153 -5.52 9.70 7.85
C ILE A 153 -5.64 9.65 9.38
N TYR A 154 -6.38 10.58 10.00
CA TYR A 154 -6.59 10.59 11.44
C TYR A 154 -7.58 9.51 11.89
N GLU A 155 -8.61 9.26 11.09
CA GLU A 155 -9.65 8.29 11.42
C GLU A 155 -9.16 6.83 11.28
N SER A 156 -8.33 6.54 10.28
CA SER A 156 -7.71 5.22 10.12
C SER A 156 -6.66 4.89 11.18
N MET A 157 -6.05 5.89 11.83
CA MET A 157 -5.02 5.70 12.85
C MET A 157 -5.59 5.52 14.26
N TRP A 158 -6.86 5.87 14.48
CA TRP A 158 -7.55 5.67 15.75
C TRP A 158 -8.89 4.99 15.49
N PRO A 159 -8.98 3.65 15.50
CA PRO A 159 -10.28 3.00 15.42
C PRO A 159 -11.14 3.53 16.57
N PRO A 160 -12.42 3.86 16.32
CA PRO A 160 -13.33 4.23 17.40
C PRO A 160 -13.29 3.10 18.43
N THR A 161 -12.85 3.44 19.65
CA THR A 161 -12.88 2.50 20.77
C THR A 161 -14.34 2.19 21.06
N ASP A 162 -14.80 1.02 20.60
CA ASP A 162 -16.12 0.42 20.81
C ASP A 162 -16.46 0.26 22.30
N SER A 163 -16.69 1.38 22.97
CA SER A 163 -17.22 1.44 24.33
C SER A 163 -18.65 1.96 24.38
N GLU A 164 -19.22 2.41 23.24
CA GLU A 164 -20.60 2.89 23.16
C GLU A 164 -21.58 1.95 22.44
N GLN A 165 -21.14 0.83 21.84
CA GLN A 165 -22.07 -0.12 21.21
C GLN A 165 -22.60 -1.22 22.13
N LEU A 166 -22.25 -1.22 23.42
CA LEU A 166 -22.74 -2.22 24.39
C LEU A 166 -23.99 -1.79 25.17
N GLU A 167 -24.69 -0.74 24.75
CA GLU A 167 -25.94 -0.32 25.39
C GLU A 167 -27.15 -0.33 24.43
N ILE A 168 -28.11 -1.18 24.82
CA ILE A 168 -29.57 -1.05 24.57
C ILE A 168 -30.09 -1.72 23.29
N GLY A 169 -29.94 -3.04 23.24
CA GLY A 169 -30.86 -3.95 22.53
C GLY A 169 -31.84 -4.63 23.50
N MET A 170 -32.55 -3.87 24.35
CA MET A 170 -33.61 -4.42 25.21
C MET A 170 -34.96 -4.28 24.49
N VAL A 171 -35.34 -5.29 23.72
CA VAL A 171 -36.67 -5.41 23.11
C VAL A 171 -37.65 -5.84 24.20
N PRO A 172 -38.68 -5.04 24.56
CA PRO A 172 -39.70 -5.50 25.50
C PRO A 172 -40.61 -6.49 24.79
N ALA A 173 -40.65 -7.71 25.31
CA ALA A 173 -41.67 -8.69 24.95
C ALA A 173 -43.02 -8.26 25.55
N HIS A 174 -43.90 -7.71 24.73
CA HIS A 174 -45.35 -7.75 24.93
C HIS A 174 -45.89 -8.67 23.81
N GLY A 175 -46.67 -9.71 24.07
CA GLY A 175 -47.75 -9.84 25.04
C GLY A 175 -49.02 -9.98 24.22
#